data_AF-A0A958SH01-F1
#
_entry.id   AF-A0A958SH01-F1
#
_cell.length_a   1.000
_cell.length_b   1.000
_cell.length_c   1.000
_cell.angle_alpha   90.00
_cell.angle_beta   90.00
_cell.angle_gamma   90.00
#
_symmetry.space_group_name_H-M   'P 1'
#
loop_
_entity.id
_entity.type
_entity.pdbx_description
1 polymer ?
#
loop_
_entity_poly.entity_id
_entity_poly.type
_entity_poly.pdbx_seq_one_letter_code
_entity_poly.pdbx_strand_id
1 'polypeptide(L)' 'EDAIRYGAYVRGTDSAVDDAIERSPAITGFLKQDREESVSFSNAKDQLLELFDIHS' A
#
# COMPACT_ATOMS: atom_id res chain seq x y z
N GLU A 1 -5.93 -11.91 -2.81
CA GLU A 1 -4.80 -12.57 -2.10
C GLU A 1 -4.70 -14.07 -2.39
N ASP A 2 -5.81 -14.79 -2.65
CA ASP A 2 -5.80 -16.22 -2.96
C ASP A 2 -4.99 -16.61 -4.22
N ALA A 3 -5.13 -15.90 -5.35
CA ALA A 3 -4.40 -16.25 -6.58
C ALA A 3 -2.87 -16.16 -6.45
N ILE A 4 -2.37 -15.21 -5.65
CA ILE A 4 -0.93 -15.08 -5.34
C ILE A 4 -0.48 -16.21 -4.41
N ARG A 5 -1.28 -16.52 -3.37
CA ARG A 5 -0.98 -17.56 -2.38
C ARG A 5 -0.98 -18.98 -2.94
N TYR A 6 -1.82 -19.28 -3.93
CA TYR A 6 -1.87 -20.60 -4.58
C TYR A 6 -0.96 -20.73 -5.81
N GLY A 7 -0.09 -19.74 -6.09
CA GLY A 7 0.84 -19.77 -7.23
C GLY A 7 0.17 -19.57 -8.59
N ALA A 8 -1.08 -19.10 -8.63
CA ALA A 8 -1.81 -18.81 -9.85
C ALA A 8 -1.46 -17.42 -10.44
N TYR A 9 -0.76 -16.58 -9.69
CA TYR A 9 -0.26 -15.30 -10.17
C TYR A 9 1.21 -15.40 -10.59
N VAL A 10 1.48 -15.08 -11.86
CA VAL A 10 2.83 -14.94 -12.40
C VAL A 10 3.14 -13.45 -12.52
N ARG A 11 4.31 -13.01 -12.04
CA ARG A 11 4.77 -11.63 -12.22
C ARG A 11 4.84 -11.29 -13.72
N GLY A 12 4.34 -10.12 -14.11
CA GLY A 12 4.31 -9.65 -15.49
C GLY A 12 3.07 -10.04 -16.29
N THR A 13 2.12 -10.79 -15.71
CA THR A 13 0.86 -11.13 -16.39
C THR A 13 -0.18 -10.01 -16.31
N ASP A 14 -0.11 -9.21 -15.24
CA ASP A 14 -0.98 -8.06 -15.02
C ASP A 14 -0.18 -6.99 -14.26
N SER A 15 0.13 -5.90 -14.94
CA SER A 15 0.93 -4.80 -14.40
C SER A 15 0.26 -4.10 -13.23
N ALA A 16 -1.08 -4.05 -13.20
CA ALA A 16 -1.80 -3.42 -12.08
C ALA A 16 -1.71 -4.29 -10.82
N VAL A 17 -1.71 -5.61 -10.98
CA VAL A 17 -1.51 -6.54 -9.85
C VAL A 17 -0.05 -6.53 -9.39
N ASP A 18 0.91 -6.40 -10.31
CA ASP A 18 2.33 -6.30 -9.96
C ASP A 18 2.57 -5.03 -9.13
N ASP A 19 2.06 -3.89 -9.61
CA ASP A 19 2.14 -2.60 -8.91
C ASP A 19 1.47 -2.67 -7.52
N ALA A 20 0.31 -3.33 -7.43
CA ALA A 20 -0.39 -3.51 -6.16
C ALA A 20 0.41 -4.40 -5.19
N ILE A 21 1.07 -5.46 -5.67
CA ILE A 21 1.94 -6.32 -4.85
C ILE A 21 3.16 -5.54 -4.35
N GLU A 22 3.77 -4.74 -5.20
CA GLU A 22 4.95 -3.93 -4.82
C GLU A 22 4.61 -2.83 -3.82
N ARG A 23 3.42 -2.23 -3.94
CA ARG A 23 2.95 -1.16 -3.02
C ARG A 23 2.27 -1.71 -1.76
N SER A 24 1.80 -2.96 -1.77
CA SER A 24 1.06 -3.57 -0.66
C SER A 24 1.77 -3.48 0.70
N PRO A 25 3.09 -3.70 0.83
CA PRO A 25 3.79 -3.54 2.10
C PRO A 25 3.76 -2.11 2.64
N ALA A 26 3.93 -1.11 1.77
CA ALA A 26 3.89 0.30 2.15
C ALA A 26 2.48 0.72 2.59
N ILE A 27 1.45 0.32 1.83
CA ILE A 27 0.04 0.59 2.16
C ILE A 27 -0.33 -0.06 3.49
N THR A 28 0.08 -1.32 3.70
CA THR A 28 -0.19 -2.03 4.95
C THR A 28 0.53 -1.39 6.12
N GLY A 29 1.75 -0.88 5.92
CA GLY A 29 2.49 -0.12 6.92
C GLY A 29 1.79 1.18 7.32
N PHE A 30 1.29 1.94 6.34
CA PHE A 30 0.51 3.16 6.58
C PHE A 30 -0.82 2.88 7.29
N LEU A 31 -1.52 1.79 6.95
CA LEU A 31 -2.78 1.41 7.59
C LEU A 31 -2.59 0.83 9.00
N LYS A 32 -1.40 0.35 9.33
CA LYS A 32 -1.08 -0.15 10.67
C LYS A 32 -0.74 1.03 11.56
N GLN A 33 -1.66 1.34 12.46
CA GLN A 33 -1.48 2.35 13.49
C GLN A 33 -1.37 1.67 14.87
N ASP A 34 -0.41 2.06 15.69
CA ASP A 34 -0.32 1.58 17.08
C ASP A 34 -1.48 2.15 17.92
N ARG A 35 -1.86 1.46 19.00
CA ARG A 35 -2.93 1.92 19.90
C ARG A 35 -2.60 3.27 20.54
N GLU A 36 -1.32 3.55 20.78
CA GLU A 36 -0.85 4.80 21.38
C GLU A 36 -0.47 5.85 20.34
N GLU A 37 -0.50 5.49 19.06
CA GLU A 37 -0.17 6.39 17.96
C GLU A 37 -1.35 7.33 17.69
N SER A 38 -1.06 8.62 17.66
CA SER A 38 -2.02 9.67 17.30
C SER A 38 -1.45 10.49 16.14
N VAL A 39 -2.08 10.35 14.99
CA VAL A 39 -1.76 11.13 13.79
C VAL A 39 -2.90 12.11 13.50
N SER A 40 -2.56 13.36 13.18
CA SER A 40 -3.55 14.33 12.74
C SER A 40 -4.07 13.96 11.35
N PHE A 41 -5.29 14.36 11.02
CA PHE A 41 -5.84 14.13 9.68
C PHE A 41 -4.97 14.75 8.57
N SER A 42 -4.38 15.93 8.82
CA SER A 42 -3.47 16.57 7.86
C SER A 42 -2.23 15.71 7.62
N ASN A 43 -1.59 15.25 8.69
CA ASN A 43 -0.38 14.43 8.58
C ASN A 43 -0.67 13.09 7.91
N ALA A 44 -1.82 12.46 8.22
CA ALA A 44 -2.23 11.22 7.57
C ALA A 44 -2.51 11.41 6.07
N LYS A 45 -3.09 12.54 5.69
CA LYS A 45 -3.31 12.91 4.29
C LYS A 45 -1.98 13.12 3.56
N ASP A 46 -1.04 13.83 4.16
CA ASP A 46 0.26 14.11 3.54
C ASP A 46 1.05 12.81 3.33
N GLN A 47 1.09 11.94 4.36
CA GLN A 47 1.71 10.60 4.26
C GLN A 47 1.07 9.72 3.18
N LEU A 48 -0.25 9.79 3.02
CA LEU A 48 -0.96 9.08 1.97
C LEU A 48 -0.56 9.60 0.58
N LEU A 49 -0.45 10.92 0.41
CA LEU A 49 -0.04 11.53 -0.85
C LEU A 49 1.41 11.20 -1.22
N GLU A 50 2.32 11.20 -0.24
CA GLU A 50 3.70 10.76 -0.42
C GLU A 50 3.79 9.31 -0.87
N LEU A 51 2.94 8.41 -0.34
CA LEU A 51 2.92 7.00 -0.70
C LEU A 51 2.55 6.75 -2.17
N PHE A 52 1.80 7.67 -2.78
CA PHE A 52 1.43 7.61 -4.20
C PHE A 52 2.26 8.56 -5.08
N ASP A 53 3.29 9.21 -4.55
CA ASP A 53 4.10 10.22 -5.24
C ASP A 53 3.25 11.39 -5.80
N ILE A 54 2.07 11.64 -5.21
CA ILE A 54 1.15 12.68 -5.67
C ILE A 54 1.55 13.99 -4.97
N HIS A 55 2.36 14.80 -5.66
CA HIS A 55 2.78 16.10 -5.17
C HIS A 55 1.71 17.14 -5.58
N SER A 56 1.14 17.86 -4.61
CA SER A 56 0.19 18.98 -4.84
C SER A 56 0.86 20.33 -4.66
#